data_AF-A0A524ALB3-F1
#
_entry.id   AF-A0A524ALB3-F1
#
_cell.length_a   1.000
_cell.length_b   1.000
_cell.length_c   1.000
_cell.angle_alpha   90.00
_cell.angle_beta   90.00
_cell.angle_gamma   90.00
#
_symmetry.space_group_name_H-M   'P 1'
#
loop_
_entity.id
_entity.type
_entity.pdbx_description
1 polymer ?
#
loop_
_entity_poly.entity_id
_entity_poly.type
_entity_poly.pdbx_seq_one_letter_code
_entity_poly.pdbx_strand_id
1 'polypeptide(L)'
;MDKDGKFVGLVFAGTENYVYINKAQHIINELGIAVEPLENQYSLTISSTEGGEVTDPGEGMFIYDAEMVVPLVAEADEHYYFVEWTGDVGTITDVYDATTTITMNDSYSVTANFALDPGYYSLAISSTEGGEVTTPGDEDIFVYAANTTVNLGAEPDEHYHFGNWTGDVSTIADVYAASTNITMYDSYSITANFELNEGWYSLSIFSTEGGEVTAPGEGTSVHAANTTVALIAEPNVGYQFLRWTGNVSTIADVYAASTNITMNASYSITATFQTSHPEPVMATLTVSSTTGGSVTTPGEGTFSYPLGTEVSLVAEAVSGYQFIYWSGDVSTFSDVDAAETTIILNGDYSIIANFGRPGFFQCFIATAAYGTPMAEEIEILRGFRDEYLLTNPVGTTLVEFYYRVSPPIAEFITEHPSLKPIVRVGLLPAVAMSAVAVNITVDEKTIGAVLLVLISVALAVWATRRRGRGPEYT
;
A
#
# COMPACT_ATOMS: atom_id res chain seq x y z
N MET A 1 -20.60 -10.61 -12.92
CA MET A 1 -21.71 -11.48 -13.38
C MET A 1 -22.39 -10.77 -14.53
N ASP A 2 -23.14 -11.47 -15.38
CA ASP A 2 -24.09 -10.83 -16.29
C ASP A 2 -25.49 -10.76 -15.65
N LYS A 3 -26.44 -10.16 -16.38
CA LYS A 3 -27.84 -9.94 -16.00
C LYS A 3 -28.63 -11.20 -15.62
N ASP A 4 -28.11 -12.40 -15.90
CA ASP A 4 -28.74 -13.68 -15.54
C ASP A 4 -28.14 -14.30 -14.27
N GLY A 5 -27.29 -13.56 -13.54
CA GLY A 5 -26.71 -14.00 -12.27
C GLY A 5 -25.68 -15.14 -12.42
N LYS A 6 -25.15 -15.38 -13.63
CA LYS A 6 -24.10 -16.39 -13.84
C LYS A 6 -22.70 -15.78 -13.71
N PHE A 7 -21.90 -16.41 -12.87
CA PHE A 7 -20.48 -16.13 -12.75
C PHE A 7 -19.74 -16.70 -13.98
N VAL A 8 -19.24 -15.82 -14.87
CA VAL A 8 -18.55 -16.22 -16.11
C VAL A 8 -17.02 -16.37 -15.93
N GLY A 9 -16.50 -16.12 -14.72
CA GLY A 9 -15.09 -16.34 -14.38
C GLY A 9 -14.17 -15.16 -14.71
N LEU A 10 -13.10 -15.03 -13.91
CA LEU A 10 -11.98 -14.12 -14.14
C LEU A 10 -10.82 -14.93 -14.74
N VAL A 11 -10.37 -14.59 -15.94
CA VAL A 11 -9.14 -15.18 -16.52
C VAL A 11 -7.98 -14.25 -16.17
N PHE A 12 -7.15 -14.70 -15.23
CA PHE A 12 -5.91 -14.01 -14.86
C PHE A 12 -4.75 -14.62 -15.65
N ALA A 13 -4.03 -13.80 -16.40
CA ALA A 13 -2.69 -14.12 -16.87
C ALA A 13 -1.72 -13.18 -16.14
N GLY A 14 -0.86 -13.71 -15.29
CA GLY A 14 0.04 -12.91 -14.45
C GLY A 14 1.22 -13.72 -13.93
N THR A 15 2.27 -13.00 -13.51
CA THR A 15 3.41 -13.52 -12.74
C THR A 15 3.18 -13.21 -11.25
N GLU A 16 4.07 -13.68 -10.37
CA GLU A 16 3.92 -13.59 -8.90
C GLU A 16 3.65 -12.16 -8.35
N ASN A 17 3.93 -11.10 -9.11
CA ASN A 17 3.82 -9.71 -8.66
C ASN A 17 2.80 -8.84 -9.43
N TYR A 18 2.24 -9.32 -10.55
CA TYR A 18 1.34 -8.51 -11.39
C TYR A 18 0.26 -9.36 -12.06
N VAL A 19 -0.98 -8.89 -11.97
CA VAL A 19 -2.12 -9.43 -12.71
C VAL A 19 -2.36 -8.54 -13.93
N TYR A 20 -2.21 -9.09 -15.13
CA TYR A 20 -2.57 -8.38 -16.36
C TYR A 20 -3.98 -8.80 -16.79
N ILE A 21 -4.93 -7.87 -16.71
CA ILE A 21 -6.28 -8.06 -17.26
C ILE A 21 -6.22 -7.75 -18.75
N ASN A 22 -5.83 -8.74 -19.56
CA ASN A 22 -5.64 -8.57 -21.00
C ASN A 22 -6.96 -8.45 -21.80
N LYS A 23 -8.12 -8.68 -21.16
CA LYS A 23 -9.43 -8.57 -21.80
C LYS A 23 -10.55 -8.42 -20.77
N ALA A 24 -10.77 -7.21 -20.29
CA ALA A 24 -12.03 -6.87 -19.61
C ALA A 24 -12.93 -6.15 -20.62
N GLN A 25 -14.08 -6.74 -20.92
CA GLN A 25 -15.12 -6.06 -21.72
C GLN A 25 -16.02 -5.18 -20.85
N HIS A 26 -15.99 -5.35 -19.52
CA HIS A 26 -16.83 -4.63 -18.57
C HIS A 26 -16.15 -4.63 -17.20
N ILE A 27 -15.94 -3.45 -16.60
CA ILE A 27 -15.36 -3.28 -15.26
C ILE A 27 -16.40 -2.60 -14.38
N ILE A 28 -16.77 -3.24 -13.27
CA ILE A 28 -17.67 -2.68 -12.25
C ILE A 28 -16.81 -1.97 -11.20
N ASN A 29 -17.04 -0.66 -10.99
CA ASN A 29 -16.21 0.21 -10.14
C ASN A 29 -16.21 -0.16 -8.63
N GLU A 30 -17.08 -1.06 -8.18
CA GLU A 30 -17.22 -1.41 -6.76
C GLU A 30 -16.07 -2.25 -6.18
N LEU A 31 -15.17 -2.78 -7.02
CA LEU A 31 -14.12 -3.72 -6.59
C LEU A 31 -12.75 -3.09 -6.31
N GLY A 32 -12.57 -1.77 -6.49
CA GLY A 32 -11.30 -1.10 -6.21
C GLY A 32 -10.10 -1.59 -7.05
N ILE A 33 -10.35 -2.23 -8.20
CA ILE A 33 -9.31 -2.76 -9.09
C ILE A 33 -8.83 -1.64 -10.00
N ALA A 34 -7.59 -1.18 -9.81
CA ALA A 34 -6.93 -0.27 -10.74
C ALA A 34 -6.43 -1.06 -11.96
N VAL A 35 -6.93 -0.72 -13.15
CA VAL A 35 -6.41 -1.21 -14.43
C VAL A 35 -5.48 -0.15 -14.99
N GLU A 36 -4.18 -0.45 -15.06
CA GLU A 36 -3.25 0.38 -15.81
C GLU A 36 -3.32 -0.01 -17.30
N PRO A 37 -3.69 0.89 -18.21
CA PRO A 37 -3.70 0.61 -19.64
C PRO A 37 -2.30 0.25 -20.14
N LEU A 38 -2.20 -0.64 -21.12
CA LEU A 38 -0.94 -0.90 -21.82
C LEU A 38 -0.49 0.35 -22.59
N GLU A 39 0.79 0.39 -22.97
CA GLU A 39 1.34 1.47 -23.81
C GLU A 39 0.54 1.58 -25.13
N ASN A 40 0.01 2.78 -25.41
CA ASN A 40 -0.95 3.10 -26.50
C ASN A 40 -2.40 2.61 -26.31
N GLN A 41 -2.86 2.40 -25.08
CA GLN A 41 -4.27 2.21 -24.76
C GLN A 41 -4.77 3.25 -23.76
N TYR A 42 -6.06 3.56 -23.84
CA TYR A 42 -6.73 4.54 -23.00
C TYR A 42 -8.06 4.01 -22.47
N SER A 43 -8.46 4.45 -21.28
CA SER A 43 -9.75 4.08 -20.70
C SER A 43 -10.84 5.08 -21.08
N LEU A 44 -12.04 4.58 -21.36
CA LEU A 44 -13.26 5.37 -21.53
C LEU A 44 -14.25 4.93 -20.46
N THR A 45 -14.58 5.84 -19.54
CA THR A 45 -15.61 5.63 -18.52
C THR A 45 -16.87 6.37 -18.95
N ILE A 46 -17.98 5.65 -19.01
CA ILE A 46 -19.28 6.14 -19.46
C ILE A 46 -20.28 6.01 -18.31
N SER A 47 -21.05 7.07 -18.09
CA SER A 47 -22.22 7.10 -17.22
C SER A 47 -23.41 7.80 -17.90
N SER A 48 -24.62 7.62 -17.38
CA SER A 48 -25.79 8.43 -17.71
C SER A 48 -26.40 9.10 -16.47
N THR A 49 -27.11 10.20 -16.68
CA THR A 49 -28.07 10.70 -15.68
C THR A 49 -29.37 9.91 -15.74
N GLU A 50 -30.23 10.09 -14.73
CA GLU A 50 -31.60 9.56 -14.74
C GLU A 50 -32.36 9.93 -16.03
N GLY A 51 -33.13 8.98 -16.57
CA GLY A 51 -33.97 9.20 -17.75
C GLY A 51 -33.41 8.66 -19.06
N GLY A 52 -32.37 7.84 -19.01
CA GLY A 52 -31.85 7.12 -20.17
C GLY A 52 -30.55 6.39 -19.88
N GLU A 53 -30.04 5.72 -20.91
CA GLU A 53 -28.80 4.95 -20.85
C GLU A 53 -27.97 5.12 -22.12
N VAL A 54 -26.66 4.88 -22.01
CA VAL A 54 -25.80 4.72 -23.17
C VAL A 54 -25.83 3.26 -23.62
N THR A 55 -26.31 3.00 -24.84
CA THR A 55 -26.51 1.63 -25.38
C THR A 55 -25.33 1.13 -26.21
N ASP A 56 -24.49 2.03 -26.73
CA ASP A 56 -23.25 1.68 -27.44
C ASP A 56 -22.14 2.66 -27.03
N PRO A 57 -21.03 2.19 -26.43
CA PRO A 57 -20.69 0.79 -26.14
C PRO A 57 -21.40 0.20 -24.90
N GLY A 58 -22.19 0.99 -24.17
CA GLY A 58 -22.75 0.62 -22.87
C GLY A 58 -22.23 1.51 -21.74
N GLU A 59 -22.78 1.33 -20.54
CA GLU A 59 -22.29 2.00 -19.33
C GLU A 59 -21.06 1.30 -18.73
N GLY A 60 -20.22 2.07 -18.04
CA GLY A 60 -19.03 1.57 -17.32
C GLY A 60 -17.70 1.91 -17.99
N MET A 61 -16.65 1.18 -17.60
CA MET A 61 -15.28 1.43 -18.09
C MET A 61 -14.87 0.44 -19.17
N PHE A 62 -14.36 0.98 -20.28
CA PHE A 62 -13.87 0.26 -21.45
C PHE A 62 -12.43 0.67 -21.78
N ILE A 63 -11.67 -0.21 -22.42
CA ILE A 63 -10.30 0.08 -22.86
C ILE A 63 -10.22 0.01 -24.38
N TYR A 64 -9.63 1.04 -24.99
CA TYR A 64 -9.48 1.16 -26.43
C TYR A 64 -8.05 1.50 -26.83
N ASP A 65 -7.67 1.12 -28.05
CA ASP A 65 -6.38 1.51 -28.64
C ASP A 65 -6.38 3.00 -28.98
N ALA A 66 -5.20 3.63 -28.91
CA ALA A 66 -5.02 5.03 -29.28
C ALA A 66 -5.54 5.33 -30.71
N GLU A 67 -6.12 6.52 -30.88
CA GLU A 67 -6.75 7.02 -32.12
C GLU A 67 -8.01 6.26 -32.56
N MET A 68 -8.47 5.25 -31.80
CA MET A 68 -9.73 4.57 -32.10
C MET A 68 -10.91 5.53 -31.97
N VAL A 69 -11.79 5.51 -32.98
CA VAL A 69 -13.06 6.24 -32.96
C VAL A 69 -14.14 5.30 -32.43
N VAL A 70 -14.69 5.65 -31.27
CA VAL A 70 -15.70 4.85 -30.56
C VAL A 70 -17.07 5.51 -30.77
N PRO A 71 -18.09 4.76 -31.22
CA PRO A 71 -19.46 5.26 -31.28
C PRO A 71 -20.02 5.47 -29.87
N LEU A 72 -20.79 6.53 -29.70
CA LEU A 72 -21.54 6.82 -28.48
C LEU A 72 -23.01 6.97 -28.85
N VAL A 73 -23.86 6.09 -28.33
CA VAL A 73 -25.31 6.10 -28.57
C VAL A 73 -26.04 6.19 -27.24
N ALA A 74 -26.71 7.31 -27.00
CA ALA A 74 -27.57 7.53 -25.86
C ALA A 74 -29.04 7.33 -26.25
N GLU A 75 -29.75 6.46 -25.53
CA GLU A 75 -31.18 6.23 -25.70
C GLU A 75 -31.92 6.77 -24.47
N ALA A 76 -32.88 7.68 -24.71
CA ALA A 76 -33.70 8.25 -23.65
C ALA A 76 -34.85 7.31 -23.30
N ASP A 77 -35.19 7.24 -22.02
CA ASP A 77 -36.36 6.52 -21.52
C ASP A 77 -37.66 7.22 -21.96
N GLU A 78 -38.79 6.53 -21.74
CA GLU A 78 -40.10 7.13 -22.01
C GLU A 78 -40.28 8.43 -21.22
N HIS A 79 -40.71 9.49 -21.92
CA HIS A 79 -40.89 10.86 -21.39
C HIS A 79 -39.60 11.62 -21.04
N TYR A 80 -38.45 11.16 -21.51
CA TYR A 80 -37.20 11.91 -21.45
C TYR A 80 -36.65 12.19 -22.85
N TYR A 81 -35.78 13.19 -22.94
CA TYR A 81 -34.99 13.48 -24.12
C TYR A 81 -33.51 13.70 -23.77
N PHE A 82 -32.63 13.35 -24.70
CA PHE A 82 -31.19 13.59 -24.58
C PHE A 82 -30.87 15.08 -24.67
N VAL A 83 -30.08 15.59 -23.72
CA VAL A 83 -29.69 17.00 -23.62
C VAL A 83 -28.31 17.22 -24.23
N GLU A 84 -27.28 16.62 -23.65
CA GLU A 84 -25.89 16.74 -24.10
C GLU A 84 -24.97 15.70 -23.43
N TRP A 85 -23.79 15.50 -24.01
CA TRP A 85 -22.66 14.82 -23.39
C TRP A 85 -21.86 15.82 -22.54
N THR A 86 -21.48 15.44 -21.31
CA THR A 86 -20.60 16.22 -20.41
C THR A 86 -19.41 15.39 -19.93
N GLY A 87 -18.49 16.01 -19.18
CA GLY A 87 -17.22 15.40 -18.75
C GLY A 87 -16.07 15.73 -19.70
N ASP A 88 -15.26 14.74 -20.05
CA ASP A 88 -14.10 14.89 -20.93
C ASP A 88 -14.49 14.82 -22.41
N VAL A 89 -15.26 15.79 -22.86
CA VAL A 89 -15.89 15.80 -24.19
C VAL A 89 -15.03 16.39 -25.31
N GLY A 90 -13.74 16.64 -25.05
CA GLY A 90 -12.87 17.41 -25.94
C GLY A 90 -12.64 16.81 -27.33
N THR A 91 -12.84 15.49 -27.48
CA THR A 91 -12.72 14.77 -28.77
C THR A 91 -14.05 14.16 -29.24
N ILE A 92 -15.17 14.53 -28.61
CA ILE A 92 -16.51 14.20 -29.09
C ILE A 92 -16.84 15.07 -30.31
N THR A 93 -17.43 14.45 -31.33
CA THR A 93 -17.73 15.12 -32.61
C THR A 93 -18.84 16.17 -32.47
N ASP A 94 -19.95 15.79 -31.85
CA ASP A 94 -21.04 16.68 -31.47
C ASP A 94 -21.54 16.27 -30.08
N VAL A 95 -21.47 17.18 -29.12
CA VAL A 95 -21.90 16.93 -27.75
C VAL A 95 -23.43 17.02 -27.60
N TYR A 96 -24.13 17.60 -28.56
CA TYR A 96 -25.59 17.75 -28.56
C TYR A 96 -26.32 16.68 -29.41
N ASP A 97 -25.57 15.76 -30.03
CA ASP A 97 -26.14 14.63 -30.76
C ASP A 97 -26.13 13.37 -29.89
N ALA A 98 -27.29 12.75 -29.73
CA ALA A 98 -27.46 11.49 -28.99
C ALA A 98 -26.69 10.34 -29.65
N THR A 99 -26.43 10.42 -30.96
CA THR A 99 -25.60 9.46 -31.71
C THR A 99 -24.36 10.16 -32.23
N THR A 100 -23.26 10.05 -31.50
CA THR A 100 -22.00 10.76 -31.77
C THR A 100 -20.81 9.81 -31.75
N THR A 101 -19.59 10.33 -31.84
CA THR A 101 -18.36 9.53 -31.69
C THR A 101 -17.32 10.29 -30.88
N ILE A 102 -16.48 9.55 -30.15
CA ILE A 102 -15.31 10.05 -29.42
C ILE A 102 -14.03 9.45 -29.99
N THR A 103 -12.97 10.26 -30.13
CA THR A 103 -11.64 9.77 -30.56
C THR A 103 -10.73 9.58 -29.36
N MET A 104 -10.19 8.37 -29.19
CA MET A 104 -9.39 7.96 -28.02
C MET A 104 -7.93 8.45 -28.11
N ASN A 105 -7.69 9.71 -27.72
CA ASN A 105 -6.34 10.29 -27.66
C ASN A 105 -5.77 10.37 -26.23
N ASP A 106 -6.62 10.18 -25.23
CA ASP A 106 -6.27 10.05 -23.81
C ASP A 106 -7.39 9.22 -23.14
N SER A 107 -7.28 9.00 -21.82
CA SER A 107 -8.36 8.44 -21.03
C SER A 107 -9.44 9.49 -20.76
N TYR A 108 -10.71 9.11 -20.88
CA TYR A 108 -11.86 10.01 -20.81
C TYR A 108 -12.93 9.48 -19.86
N SER A 109 -13.58 10.40 -19.14
CA SER A 109 -14.83 10.15 -18.41
C SER A 109 -15.94 11.01 -18.99
N VAL A 110 -16.96 10.39 -19.57
CA VAL A 110 -18.08 11.09 -20.22
C VAL A 110 -19.42 10.69 -19.62
N THR A 111 -20.37 11.61 -19.63
CA THR A 111 -21.71 11.40 -19.10
C THR A 111 -22.77 11.84 -20.09
N ALA A 112 -23.74 10.97 -20.41
CA ALA A 112 -24.95 11.33 -21.16
C ALA A 112 -25.98 11.97 -20.23
N ASN A 113 -26.46 13.18 -20.56
CA ASN A 113 -27.42 13.90 -19.73
C ASN A 113 -28.80 13.89 -20.38
N PHE A 114 -29.81 13.58 -19.61
CA PHE A 114 -31.21 13.49 -20.02
C PHE A 114 -32.07 14.46 -19.20
N ALA A 115 -33.17 14.92 -19.80
CA ALA A 115 -34.15 15.76 -19.13
C ALA A 115 -35.58 15.31 -19.50
N LEU A 116 -36.52 15.57 -18.59
CA LEU A 116 -37.94 15.26 -18.80
C LEU A 116 -38.51 16.08 -19.96
N ASP A 117 -39.38 15.45 -20.73
CA ASP A 117 -40.17 16.10 -21.78
C ASP A 117 -41.02 17.25 -21.21
N PRO A 118 -41.14 18.39 -21.92
CA PRO A 118 -41.99 19.49 -21.49
C PRO A 118 -43.44 19.04 -21.23
N GLY A 119 -43.91 19.24 -20.00
CA GLY A 119 -45.26 18.85 -19.57
C GLY A 119 -45.31 17.53 -18.81
N TYR A 120 -44.16 16.92 -18.50
CA TYR A 120 -44.04 15.79 -17.58
C TYR A 120 -43.27 16.17 -16.31
N TYR A 121 -43.58 15.47 -15.22
CA TYR A 121 -42.98 15.65 -13.91
C TYR A 121 -42.69 14.29 -13.27
N SER A 122 -41.60 14.22 -12.51
CA SER A 122 -41.20 13.02 -11.77
C SER A 122 -41.75 13.02 -10.34
N LEU A 123 -42.09 11.84 -9.84
CA LEU A 123 -42.51 11.58 -8.48
C LEU A 123 -41.57 10.51 -7.90
N ALA A 124 -40.62 10.94 -7.07
CA ALA A 124 -39.76 10.07 -6.31
C ALA A 124 -40.43 9.75 -4.97
N ILE A 125 -40.60 8.46 -4.67
CA ILE A 125 -41.28 8.00 -3.46
C ILE A 125 -40.34 7.08 -2.70
N SER A 126 -40.36 7.19 -1.37
CA SER A 126 -39.62 6.32 -0.46
C SER A 126 -40.46 6.00 0.77
N SER A 127 -40.06 4.99 1.52
CA SER A 127 -40.65 4.59 2.80
C SER A 127 -39.57 4.55 3.89
N THR A 128 -39.92 4.90 5.14
CA THR A 128 -39.07 4.60 6.29
C THR A 128 -39.23 3.14 6.70
N GLU A 129 -38.31 2.63 7.52
CA GLU A 129 -38.43 1.29 8.12
C GLU A 129 -39.80 1.09 8.80
N GLY A 130 -40.43 -0.07 8.55
CA GLY A 130 -41.70 -0.45 9.17
C GLY A 130 -42.94 -0.34 8.28
N GLY A 131 -42.76 -0.28 6.97
CA GLY A 131 -43.84 -0.37 6.00
C GLY A 131 -43.35 -0.06 4.59
N GLU A 132 -44.26 -0.13 3.64
CA GLU A 132 -43.99 0.10 2.21
C GLU A 132 -45.05 1.02 1.58
N VAL A 133 -44.69 1.66 0.48
CA VAL A 133 -45.67 2.34 -0.37
C VAL A 133 -46.17 1.35 -1.42
N THR A 134 -47.41 0.91 -1.27
CA THR A 134 -48.07 -0.06 -2.18
C THR A 134 -48.61 0.57 -3.45
N THR A 135 -48.79 1.89 -3.51
CA THR A 135 -49.24 2.58 -4.72
C THR A 135 -48.63 3.98 -4.78
N PRO A 136 -47.95 4.35 -5.88
CA PRO A 136 -47.57 3.52 -7.03
C PRO A 136 -46.45 2.49 -6.74
N GLY A 137 -45.69 2.66 -5.65
CA GLY A 137 -44.49 1.90 -5.28
C GLY A 137 -43.49 2.80 -4.53
N ASP A 138 -42.46 2.26 -3.87
CA ASP A 138 -41.42 3.00 -3.11
C ASP A 138 -39.97 2.79 -3.59
N GLU A 139 -39.74 2.06 -4.68
CA GLU A 139 -38.38 1.80 -5.19
C GLU A 139 -38.10 2.40 -6.58
N ASP A 140 -39.04 3.19 -7.13
CA ASP A 140 -38.93 3.75 -8.47
C ASP A 140 -39.24 5.25 -8.50
N ILE A 141 -38.73 5.90 -9.55
CA ILE A 141 -39.14 7.26 -9.93
C ILE A 141 -40.24 7.12 -10.99
N PHE A 142 -41.39 7.70 -10.70
CA PHE A 142 -42.55 7.62 -11.58
C PHE A 142 -42.72 8.92 -12.35
N VAL A 143 -42.94 8.84 -13.66
CA VAL A 143 -43.17 10.03 -14.50
C VAL A 143 -44.64 10.16 -14.86
N TYR A 144 -45.18 11.37 -14.68
CA TYR A 144 -46.57 11.69 -14.94
C TYR A 144 -46.73 12.98 -15.74
N ALA A 145 -47.77 13.04 -16.56
CA ALA A 145 -48.15 14.28 -17.22
C ALA A 145 -48.60 15.34 -16.20
N ALA A 146 -48.37 16.61 -16.53
CA ALA A 146 -48.77 17.75 -15.70
C ALA A 146 -50.28 17.73 -15.38
N ASN A 147 -50.60 18.05 -14.12
CA ASN A 147 -51.94 18.04 -13.52
C ASN A 147 -52.56 16.65 -13.33
N THR A 148 -51.79 15.57 -13.49
CA THR A 148 -52.24 14.22 -13.15
C THR A 148 -52.40 14.10 -11.63
N THR A 149 -53.52 13.52 -11.18
CA THR A 149 -53.72 13.14 -9.78
C THR A 149 -53.33 11.68 -9.61
N VAL A 150 -52.33 11.42 -8.76
CA VAL A 150 -51.77 10.10 -8.47
C VAL A 150 -52.25 9.65 -7.10
N ASN A 151 -52.77 8.42 -7.00
CA ASN A 151 -53.15 7.84 -5.72
C ASN A 151 -51.89 7.37 -4.98
N LEU A 152 -51.86 7.63 -3.68
CA LEU A 152 -50.80 7.19 -2.77
C LEU A 152 -51.38 6.21 -1.77
N GLY A 153 -50.74 5.06 -1.60
CA GLY A 153 -51.14 4.03 -0.64
C GLY A 153 -49.92 3.53 0.12
N ALA A 154 -49.94 3.66 1.44
CA ALA A 154 -48.91 3.15 2.33
C ALA A 154 -49.49 2.03 3.21
N GLU A 155 -48.80 0.90 3.29
CA GLU A 155 -49.18 -0.23 4.16
C GLU A 155 -48.10 -0.40 5.24
N PRO A 156 -48.45 -0.27 6.54
CA PRO A 156 -47.51 -0.50 7.62
C PRO A 156 -47.25 -1.99 7.82
N ASP A 157 -46.00 -2.33 8.18
CA ASP A 157 -45.63 -3.67 8.60
C ASP A 157 -46.28 -4.06 9.93
N GLU A 158 -46.18 -5.34 10.28
CA GLU A 158 -46.64 -5.82 11.58
C GLU A 158 -45.97 -5.03 12.72
N HIS A 159 -46.79 -4.55 13.67
CA HIS A 159 -46.38 -3.73 14.81
C HIS A 159 -45.96 -2.29 14.51
N TYR A 160 -46.14 -1.83 13.28
CA TYR A 160 -46.04 -0.41 12.93
C TYR A 160 -47.41 0.22 12.70
N HIS A 161 -47.42 1.54 12.58
CA HIS A 161 -48.54 2.31 12.05
C HIS A 161 -48.01 3.44 11.16
N PHE A 162 -48.83 3.85 10.19
CA PHE A 162 -48.53 5.00 9.36
C PHE A 162 -48.60 6.29 10.19
N GLY A 163 -47.52 7.07 10.16
CA GLY A 163 -47.44 8.38 10.80
C GLY A 163 -47.92 9.50 9.88
N ASN A 164 -47.15 9.79 8.82
CA ASN A 164 -47.48 10.81 7.83
C ASN A 164 -46.63 10.71 6.55
N TRP A 165 -47.02 11.46 5.53
CA TRP A 165 -46.21 11.79 4.38
C TRP A 165 -45.33 13.01 4.68
N THR A 166 -44.05 12.98 4.29
CA THR A 166 -43.09 14.11 4.38
C THR A 166 -42.40 14.35 3.03
N GLY A 167 -41.57 15.40 2.95
CA GLY A 167 -40.97 15.86 1.69
C GLY A 167 -41.81 16.96 1.02
N ASP A 168 -41.99 16.88 -0.30
CA ASP A 168 -42.73 17.85 -1.09
C ASP A 168 -44.25 17.62 -1.07
N VAL A 169 -44.83 17.76 0.12
CA VAL A 169 -46.22 17.37 0.39
C VAL A 169 -47.27 18.44 0.07
N SER A 170 -46.87 19.53 -0.59
CA SER A 170 -47.71 20.73 -0.75
C SER A 170 -49.02 20.49 -1.51
N THR A 171 -49.08 19.48 -2.36
CA THR A 171 -50.24 19.11 -3.19
C THR A 171 -50.87 17.77 -2.78
N ILE A 172 -50.43 17.19 -1.65
CA ILE A 172 -51.05 16.00 -1.06
C ILE A 172 -52.37 16.41 -0.39
N ALA A 173 -53.44 15.67 -0.67
CA ALA A 173 -54.78 15.97 -0.17
C ALA A 173 -54.88 15.88 1.36
N ASP A 174 -54.31 14.82 1.95
CA ASP A 174 -54.17 14.63 3.39
C ASP A 174 -52.85 13.91 3.67
N VAL A 175 -51.94 14.58 4.38
CA VAL A 175 -50.61 14.06 4.71
C VAL A 175 -50.63 13.05 5.86
N TYR A 176 -51.73 12.97 6.63
CA TYR A 176 -51.86 12.04 7.76
C TYR A 176 -52.72 10.82 7.41
N ALA A 177 -53.16 10.70 6.15
CA ALA A 177 -53.89 9.53 5.67
C ALA A 177 -52.97 8.59 4.88
N ALA A 178 -52.91 7.33 5.30
CA ALA A 178 -52.13 6.28 4.62
C ALA A 178 -52.59 6.05 3.16
N SER A 179 -53.88 6.29 2.89
CA SER A 179 -54.43 6.32 1.54
C SER A 179 -54.87 7.74 1.19
N THR A 180 -54.17 8.36 0.25
CA THR A 180 -54.35 9.76 -0.13
C THR A 180 -54.06 9.95 -1.63
N ASN A 181 -53.96 11.18 -2.10
CA ASN A 181 -53.52 11.47 -3.47
C ASN A 181 -52.68 12.74 -3.53
N ILE A 182 -51.84 12.83 -4.55
CA ILE A 182 -51.02 13.99 -4.89
C ILE A 182 -51.36 14.47 -6.30
N THR A 183 -51.36 15.78 -6.53
CA THR A 183 -51.52 16.35 -7.88
C THR A 183 -50.19 16.89 -8.40
N MET A 184 -49.78 16.42 -9.59
CA MET A 184 -48.48 16.69 -10.20
C MET A 184 -48.44 18.06 -10.88
N TYR A 185 -48.08 19.12 -10.14
CA TYR A 185 -47.82 20.45 -10.70
C TYR A 185 -46.33 20.74 -10.95
N ASP A 186 -45.46 19.95 -10.32
CA ASP A 186 -44.01 19.96 -10.49
C ASP A 186 -43.47 18.55 -10.18
N SER A 187 -42.17 18.36 -10.29
CA SER A 187 -41.51 17.17 -9.75
C SER A 187 -41.52 17.19 -8.22
N TYR A 188 -41.75 16.03 -7.61
CA TYR A 188 -41.87 15.89 -6.16
C TYR A 188 -41.04 14.73 -5.62
N SER A 189 -40.44 14.94 -4.44
CA SER A 189 -39.84 13.87 -3.63
C SER A 189 -40.58 13.74 -2.31
N ILE A 190 -41.17 12.57 -2.06
CA ILE A 190 -41.97 12.31 -0.85
C ILE A 190 -41.52 11.03 -0.13
N THR A 191 -41.79 10.98 1.17
CA THR A 191 -41.49 9.82 2.01
C THR A 191 -42.69 9.46 2.87
N ALA A 192 -43.08 8.18 2.88
CA ALA A 192 -44.02 7.61 3.84
C ALA A 192 -43.29 7.27 5.15
N ASN A 193 -43.76 7.81 6.27
CA ASN A 193 -43.15 7.59 7.58
C ASN A 193 -44.00 6.62 8.40
N PHE A 194 -43.34 5.61 8.93
CA PHE A 194 -43.91 4.56 9.76
C PHE A 194 -43.31 4.61 11.16
N GLU A 195 -44.16 4.45 12.16
CA GLU A 195 -43.78 4.51 13.57
C GLU A 195 -44.14 3.19 14.26
N LEU A 196 -43.26 2.70 15.14
CA LEU A 196 -43.54 1.53 15.97
C LEU A 196 -44.74 1.80 16.88
N ASN A 197 -45.61 0.80 17.01
CA ASN A 197 -46.72 0.84 17.94
C ASN A 197 -46.23 0.87 19.40
N GLU A 198 -47.00 1.50 20.27
CA GLU A 198 -46.69 1.54 21.71
C GLU A 198 -46.55 0.11 22.27
N GLY A 199 -45.45 -0.14 22.99
CA GLY A 199 -45.14 -1.45 23.57
C GLY A 199 -44.27 -2.35 22.69
N TRP A 200 -43.78 -1.86 21.55
CA TRP A 200 -42.84 -2.57 20.66
C TRP A 200 -41.54 -1.80 20.49
N TYR A 201 -40.44 -2.54 20.30
CA TYR A 201 -39.09 -2.00 20.10
C TYR A 201 -38.36 -2.77 18.99
N SER A 202 -37.53 -2.05 18.23
CA SER A 202 -36.69 -2.64 17.19
C SER A 202 -35.32 -3.08 17.73
N LEU A 203 -34.79 -4.18 17.20
CA LEU A 203 -33.45 -4.68 17.46
C LEU A 203 -32.75 -4.86 16.11
N SER A 204 -31.81 -3.97 15.81
CA SER A 204 -30.95 -4.02 14.62
C SER A 204 -29.61 -4.66 14.98
N ILE A 205 -29.24 -5.72 14.27
CA ILE A 205 -28.04 -6.52 14.54
C ILE A 205 -27.13 -6.56 13.32
N PHE A 206 -25.84 -6.32 13.58
CA PHE A 206 -24.76 -6.35 12.58
C PHE A 206 -23.60 -7.23 13.05
N SER A 207 -22.71 -7.61 12.14
CA SER A 207 -21.42 -8.24 12.45
C SER A 207 -20.26 -7.48 11.79
N THR A 208 -19.08 -7.58 12.38
CA THR A 208 -17.83 -7.26 11.68
C THR A 208 -17.35 -8.44 10.86
N GLU A 209 -16.39 -8.22 9.96
CA GLU A 209 -15.69 -9.31 9.26
C GLU A 209 -15.22 -10.39 10.26
N GLY A 210 -15.40 -11.66 9.88
CA GLY A 210 -14.92 -12.80 10.66
C GLY A 210 -15.97 -13.61 11.39
N GLY A 211 -17.26 -13.32 11.20
CA GLY A 211 -18.35 -14.14 11.71
C GLY A 211 -19.70 -13.53 11.38
N GLU A 212 -20.76 -14.13 11.90
CA GLU A 212 -22.14 -13.68 11.71
C GLU A 212 -22.96 -13.87 12.99
N VAL A 213 -24.13 -13.23 13.06
CA VAL A 213 -25.10 -13.49 14.13
C VAL A 213 -26.19 -14.43 13.62
N THR A 214 -26.27 -15.63 14.20
CA THR A 214 -27.20 -16.69 13.77
C THR A 214 -28.54 -16.69 14.52
N ALA A 215 -28.61 -16.04 15.67
CA ALA A 215 -29.87 -15.83 16.39
C ALA A 215 -29.92 -14.43 17.04
N PRO A 216 -31.00 -13.65 16.85
CA PRO A 216 -32.16 -13.95 15.99
C PRO A 216 -31.84 -13.94 14.48
N GLY A 217 -30.64 -13.52 14.10
CA GLY A 217 -30.24 -13.22 12.73
C GLY A 217 -29.74 -11.78 12.63
N GLU A 218 -29.12 -11.43 11.51
CA GLU A 218 -28.75 -10.04 11.20
C GLU A 218 -29.92 -9.27 10.57
N GLY A 219 -29.83 -7.93 10.61
CA GLY A 219 -30.90 -7.03 10.20
C GLY A 219 -31.74 -6.54 11.37
N THR A 220 -32.87 -5.89 11.06
CA THR A 220 -33.80 -5.40 12.07
C THR A 220 -34.93 -6.40 12.32
N SER A 221 -35.23 -6.62 13.60
CA SER A 221 -36.38 -7.38 14.05
C SER A 221 -37.15 -6.62 15.13
N VAL A 222 -38.45 -6.87 15.26
CA VAL A 222 -39.31 -6.16 16.22
C VAL A 222 -39.72 -7.09 17.35
N HIS A 223 -39.67 -6.58 18.58
CA HIS A 223 -39.92 -7.35 19.80
C HIS A 223 -40.80 -6.58 20.78
N ALA A 224 -41.66 -7.29 21.50
CA ALA A 224 -42.49 -6.68 22.53
C ALA A 224 -41.64 -6.18 23.70
N ALA A 225 -42.10 -5.11 24.35
CA ALA A 225 -41.42 -4.51 25.49
C ALA A 225 -41.20 -5.51 26.65
N ASN A 226 -40.04 -5.43 27.26
CA ASN A 226 -39.53 -6.25 28.37
C ASN A 226 -39.35 -7.75 28.04
N THR A 227 -39.36 -8.13 26.77
CA THR A 227 -38.98 -9.49 26.35
C THR A 227 -37.46 -9.67 26.33
N THR A 228 -37.01 -10.92 26.46
CA THR A 228 -35.59 -11.26 26.32
C THR A 228 -35.34 -11.98 25.01
N VAL A 229 -34.42 -11.46 24.21
CA VAL A 229 -34.03 -12.02 22.92
C VAL A 229 -32.67 -12.71 23.06
N ALA A 230 -32.56 -13.94 22.55
CA ALA A 230 -31.30 -14.66 22.54
C ALA A 230 -30.39 -14.12 21.43
N LEU A 231 -29.11 -13.91 21.77
CA LEU A 231 -28.08 -13.46 20.84
C LEU A 231 -27.04 -14.57 20.69
N ILE A 232 -26.79 -15.02 19.47
CA ILE A 232 -25.79 -16.06 19.17
C ILE A 232 -24.92 -15.58 18.01
N ALA A 233 -23.65 -15.32 18.28
CA ALA A 233 -22.63 -14.99 17.31
C ALA A 233 -21.74 -16.21 17.01
N GLU A 234 -21.57 -16.53 15.72
CA GLU A 234 -20.76 -17.66 15.25
C GLU A 234 -19.53 -17.14 14.50
N PRO A 235 -18.31 -17.30 15.05
CA PRO A 235 -17.09 -16.93 14.35
C PRO A 235 -16.82 -17.85 13.16
N ASN A 236 -16.35 -17.26 12.06
CA ASN A 236 -15.80 -18.00 10.93
C ASN A 236 -14.48 -18.69 11.33
N VAL A 237 -14.10 -19.70 10.54
CA VAL A 237 -12.80 -20.37 10.70
C VAL A 237 -11.67 -19.35 10.65
N GLY A 238 -10.77 -19.39 11.63
CA GLY A 238 -9.65 -18.43 11.72
C GLY A 238 -9.98 -17.16 12.50
N TYR A 239 -11.21 -16.98 12.98
CA TYR A 239 -11.63 -15.87 13.83
C TYR A 239 -12.13 -16.35 15.19
N GLN A 240 -12.21 -15.40 16.12
CA GLN A 240 -12.83 -15.59 17.43
C GLN A 240 -13.75 -14.41 17.75
N PHE A 241 -14.85 -14.70 18.45
CA PHE A 241 -15.73 -13.67 18.98
C PHE A 241 -14.97 -12.83 20.02
N LEU A 242 -15.02 -11.50 19.86
CA LEU A 242 -14.38 -10.56 20.78
C LEU A 242 -15.37 -10.03 21.81
N ARG A 243 -16.45 -9.37 21.36
CA ARG A 243 -17.53 -8.82 22.19
C ARG A 243 -18.70 -8.28 21.37
N TRP A 244 -19.81 -8.00 22.04
CA TRP A 244 -20.89 -7.15 21.54
C TRP A 244 -20.57 -5.66 21.76
N THR A 245 -20.90 -4.82 20.78
CA THR A 245 -20.79 -3.35 20.84
C THR A 245 -22.09 -2.66 20.42
N GLY A 246 -22.18 -1.33 20.58
CA GLY A 246 -23.39 -0.55 20.31
C GLY A 246 -24.22 -0.33 21.58
N ASN A 247 -25.55 -0.51 21.49
CA ASN A 247 -26.45 -0.37 22.64
C ASN A 247 -26.50 -1.63 23.50
N VAL A 248 -25.43 -1.85 24.28
CA VAL A 248 -25.21 -3.10 25.01
C VAL A 248 -25.62 -3.06 26.49
N SER A 249 -26.32 -2.01 26.93
CA SER A 249 -26.59 -1.76 28.36
C SER A 249 -27.49 -2.81 29.03
N THR A 250 -28.28 -3.54 28.25
CA THR A 250 -29.20 -4.60 28.71
C THR A 250 -28.79 -5.99 28.22
N ILE A 251 -27.60 -6.13 27.64
CA ILE A 251 -27.01 -7.43 27.34
C ILE A 251 -26.47 -8.05 28.62
N ALA A 252 -26.82 -9.31 28.89
CA ALA A 252 -26.44 -10.01 30.11
C ALA A 252 -24.92 -10.19 30.26
N ASP A 253 -24.25 -10.59 29.19
CA ASP A 253 -22.79 -10.65 29.10
C ASP A 253 -22.34 -10.24 27.69
N VAL A 254 -21.61 -9.13 27.60
CA VAL A 254 -21.13 -8.58 26.33
C VAL A 254 -19.91 -9.33 25.77
N TYR A 255 -19.23 -10.15 26.58
CA TYR A 255 -18.06 -10.93 26.15
C TYR A 255 -18.42 -12.39 25.84
N ALA A 256 -19.68 -12.79 26.02
CA ALA A 256 -20.17 -14.12 25.65
C ALA A 256 -20.76 -14.11 24.23
N ALA A 257 -20.26 -15.00 23.37
CA ALA A 257 -20.78 -15.19 22.00
C ALA A 257 -22.25 -15.66 22.00
N SER A 258 -22.68 -16.37 23.05
CA SER A 258 -24.08 -16.70 23.31
C SER A 258 -24.55 -15.99 24.57
N THR A 259 -25.50 -15.07 24.42
CA THR A 259 -25.98 -14.19 25.48
C THR A 259 -27.46 -13.83 25.24
N ASN A 260 -28.00 -12.89 26.00
CA ASN A 260 -29.36 -12.39 25.81
C ASN A 260 -29.43 -10.89 26.05
N ILE A 261 -30.35 -10.22 25.37
CA ILE A 261 -30.66 -8.79 25.52
C ILE A 261 -32.11 -8.64 26.01
N THR A 262 -32.34 -7.69 26.92
CA THR A 262 -33.70 -7.35 27.38
C THR A 262 -34.21 -6.10 26.67
N MET A 263 -35.32 -6.22 25.95
CA MET A 263 -35.88 -5.16 25.09
C MET A 263 -36.67 -4.12 25.90
N ASN A 264 -36.02 -3.06 26.40
CA ASN A 264 -36.70 -1.93 27.07
C ASN A 264 -36.73 -0.63 26.26
N ALA A 265 -36.04 -0.63 25.12
CA ALA A 265 -35.98 0.43 24.12
C ALA A 265 -35.57 -0.24 22.79
N SER A 266 -35.59 0.53 21.70
CA SER A 266 -34.95 0.08 20.46
C SER A 266 -33.43 0.07 20.61
N TYR A 267 -32.77 -0.93 20.03
CA TYR A 267 -31.32 -1.12 20.13
C TYR A 267 -30.69 -1.40 18.78
N SER A 268 -29.48 -0.87 18.60
CA SER A 268 -28.56 -1.23 17.52
C SER A 268 -27.28 -1.83 18.12
N ILE A 269 -26.97 -3.06 17.75
CA ILE A 269 -25.83 -3.81 18.29
C ILE A 269 -24.98 -4.44 17.19
N THR A 270 -23.70 -4.66 17.48
CA THR A 270 -22.76 -5.28 16.54
C THR A 270 -21.97 -6.38 17.24
N ALA A 271 -21.95 -7.58 16.66
CA ALA A 271 -21.02 -8.64 17.04
C ALA A 271 -19.64 -8.35 16.44
N THR A 272 -18.61 -8.27 17.28
CA THR A 272 -17.23 -8.00 16.83
C THR A 272 -16.40 -9.27 16.89
N PHE A 273 -15.63 -9.50 15.83
CA PHE A 273 -14.74 -10.65 15.68
C PHE A 273 -13.31 -10.16 15.45
N GLN A 274 -12.34 -11.00 15.78
CA GLN A 274 -10.93 -10.75 15.51
C GLN A 274 -10.25 -12.03 15.02
N THR A 275 -9.19 -11.90 14.23
CA THR A 275 -8.43 -13.05 13.77
C THR A 275 -7.82 -13.79 14.96
N SER A 276 -7.89 -15.12 14.92
CA SER A 276 -7.32 -16.03 15.92
C SER A 276 -5.81 -16.23 15.74
N HIS A 277 -5.25 -15.78 14.62
CA HIS A 277 -3.83 -15.78 14.30
C HIS A 277 -3.44 -14.38 13.79
N PRO A 278 -2.64 -13.59 14.53
CA PRO A 278 -2.00 -12.44 13.91
C PRO A 278 -1.05 -12.96 12.83
N GLU A 279 -1.15 -12.41 11.61
CA GLU A 279 -0.19 -12.63 10.52
C GLU A 279 1.26 -12.62 11.08
N PRO A 280 2.14 -13.55 10.67
CA PRO A 280 3.51 -13.56 11.15
C PRO A 280 4.18 -12.24 10.73
N VAL A 281 4.75 -11.51 11.70
CA VAL A 281 5.57 -10.33 11.40
C VAL A 281 6.75 -10.80 10.57
N MET A 282 6.88 -10.25 9.35
CA MET A 282 7.92 -10.62 8.41
C MET A 282 9.16 -9.73 8.56
N ALA A 283 10.32 -10.31 8.34
CA ALA A 283 11.64 -9.68 8.27
C ALA A 283 12.19 -9.84 6.85
N THR A 284 12.87 -8.80 6.35
CA THR A 284 13.55 -8.82 5.05
C THR A 284 15.03 -9.12 5.22
N LEU A 285 15.56 -10.04 4.41
CA LEU A 285 16.98 -10.36 4.33
C LEU A 285 17.47 -10.03 2.93
N THR A 286 18.33 -9.03 2.81
CA THR A 286 18.98 -8.66 1.55
C THR A 286 20.41 -9.17 1.53
N VAL A 287 20.76 -9.94 0.51
CA VAL A 287 22.03 -10.65 0.39
C VAL A 287 22.72 -10.25 -0.91
N SER A 288 24.00 -9.86 -0.82
CA SER A 288 24.84 -9.56 -1.98
C SER A 288 26.27 -10.04 -1.77
N SER A 289 27.12 -9.92 -2.80
CA SER A 289 28.54 -10.23 -2.69
C SER A 289 29.43 -9.24 -3.43
N THR A 290 30.71 -9.23 -3.06
CA THR A 290 31.75 -8.51 -3.81
C THR A 290 32.33 -9.36 -4.93
N THR A 291 33.07 -8.74 -5.84
CA THR A 291 33.71 -9.43 -6.97
C THR A 291 34.65 -10.55 -6.48
N GLY A 292 34.38 -11.79 -6.92
CA GLY A 292 35.23 -12.94 -6.57
C GLY A 292 34.49 -14.15 -6.00
N GLY A 293 33.18 -14.07 -5.88
CA GLY A 293 32.34 -15.20 -5.48
C GLY A 293 30.87 -14.82 -5.57
N SER A 294 30.03 -15.65 -4.97
CA SER A 294 28.59 -15.43 -4.82
C SER A 294 28.06 -16.11 -3.57
N VAL A 295 26.93 -15.65 -3.07
CA VAL A 295 26.18 -16.37 -2.03
C VAL A 295 25.25 -17.40 -2.69
N THR A 296 25.42 -18.68 -2.39
CA THR A 296 24.64 -19.78 -2.99
C THR A 296 23.44 -20.19 -2.17
N THR A 297 23.45 -19.92 -0.86
CA THR A 297 22.31 -20.14 0.03
C THR A 297 22.09 -18.90 0.90
N PRO A 298 20.89 -18.30 0.95
CA PRO A 298 19.71 -18.60 0.12
C PRO A 298 19.86 -18.22 -1.36
N GLY A 299 20.93 -17.49 -1.70
CA GLY A 299 21.13 -16.84 -3.00
C GLY A 299 21.38 -15.35 -2.81
N GLU A 300 21.59 -14.62 -3.90
CA GLU A 300 21.65 -13.15 -3.90
C GLU A 300 20.27 -12.56 -4.21
N GLY A 301 19.95 -11.46 -3.54
CA GLY A 301 18.64 -10.79 -3.66
C GLY A 301 18.00 -10.51 -2.31
N THR A 302 16.74 -10.14 -2.34
CA THR A 302 15.93 -9.84 -1.15
C THR A 302 14.92 -10.95 -0.92
N PHE A 303 14.89 -11.44 0.31
CA PHE A 303 14.05 -12.55 0.75
C PHE A 303 13.21 -12.13 1.97
N SER A 304 12.00 -12.68 2.12
CA SER A 304 11.13 -12.40 3.26
C SER A 304 10.93 -13.65 4.11
N TYR A 305 11.12 -13.52 5.43
CA TYR A 305 10.99 -14.61 6.39
C TYR A 305 10.18 -14.17 7.61
N PRO A 306 9.47 -15.08 8.29
CA PRO A 306 8.90 -14.78 9.60
C PRO A 306 9.98 -14.38 10.61
N LEU A 307 9.67 -13.43 11.50
CA LEU A 307 10.58 -13.01 12.58
C LEU A 307 11.02 -14.21 13.44
N GLY A 308 12.30 -14.26 13.79
CA GLY A 308 12.93 -15.34 14.56
C GLY A 308 13.34 -16.55 13.73
N THR A 309 13.10 -16.55 12.40
CA THR A 309 13.59 -17.61 11.51
C THR A 309 15.12 -17.64 11.50
N GLU A 310 15.69 -18.84 11.61
CA GLU A 310 17.12 -19.09 11.41
C GLU A 310 17.38 -19.40 9.93
N VAL A 311 18.24 -18.60 9.30
CA VAL A 311 18.58 -18.71 7.87
C VAL A 311 20.05 -19.11 7.72
N SER A 312 20.32 -20.10 6.88
CA SER A 312 21.69 -20.52 6.53
C SER A 312 22.26 -19.68 5.39
N LEU A 313 23.53 -19.33 5.51
CA LEU A 313 24.28 -18.51 4.57
C LEU A 313 25.52 -19.27 4.09
N VAL A 314 25.65 -19.43 2.78
CA VAL A 314 26.77 -20.15 2.16
C VAL A 314 27.39 -19.31 1.04
N ALA A 315 28.66 -18.98 1.17
CA ALA A 315 29.43 -18.16 0.23
C ALA A 315 30.44 -19.02 -0.54
N GLU A 316 30.37 -19.02 -1.87
CA GLU A 316 31.27 -19.77 -2.74
C GLU A 316 32.17 -18.83 -3.54
N ALA A 317 33.48 -18.99 -3.41
CA ALA A 317 34.46 -18.20 -4.15
C ALA A 317 34.70 -18.78 -5.56
N VAL A 318 34.84 -17.91 -6.56
CA VAL A 318 35.27 -18.35 -7.90
C VAL A 318 36.78 -18.60 -7.94
N SER A 319 37.24 -19.37 -8.92
CA SER A 319 38.66 -19.74 -9.06
C SER A 319 39.60 -18.52 -8.99
N GLY A 320 40.58 -18.57 -8.09
CA GLY A 320 41.55 -17.49 -7.86
C GLY A 320 41.13 -16.48 -6.78
N TYR A 321 39.97 -16.67 -6.17
CA TYR A 321 39.48 -15.92 -5.01
C TYR A 321 39.22 -16.86 -3.83
N GLN A 322 39.11 -16.29 -2.64
CA GLN A 322 38.71 -16.95 -1.41
C GLN A 322 37.66 -16.07 -0.71
N PHE A 323 36.75 -16.71 0.02
CA PHE A 323 35.89 -16.01 0.96
C PHE A 323 36.75 -15.34 2.05
N ILE A 324 36.40 -14.13 2.45
CA ILE A 324 37.12 -13.38 3.47
C ILE A 324 36.26 -13.26 4.75
N TYR A 325 35.07 -12.66 4.66
CA TYR A 325 34.14 -12.44 5.78
C TYR A 325 32.79 -11.92 5.30
N TRP A 326 31.77 -12.04 6.16
CA TRP A 326 30.46 -11.39 5.99
C TRP A 326 30.49 -9.96 6.58
N SER A 327 29.90 -8.99 5.89
CA SER A 327 29.74 -7.61 6.38
C SER A 327 28.31 -7.08 6.23
N GLY A 328 28.02 -5.91 6.78
CA GLY A 328 26.67 -5.34 6.84
C GLY A 328 26.06 -5.58 8.22
N ASP A 329 24.79 -5.99 8.26
CA ASP A 329 24.06 -6.30 9.49
C ASP A 329 24.43 -7.70 9.98
N VAL A 330 25.61 -7.86 10.58
CA VAL A 330 26.16 -9.16 11.00
C VAL A 330 26.10 -9.41 12.51
N SER A 331 25.35 -8.58 13.24
CA SER A 331 25.33 -8.59 14.72
C SER A 331 24.78 -9.87 15.35
N THR A 332 24.00 -10.65 14.59
CA THR A 332 23.35 -11.90 15.05
C THR A 332 23.94 -13.17 14.41
N PHE A 333 25.09 -13.06 13.73
CA PHE A 333 25.76 -14.19 13.12
C PHE A 333 26.40 -15.10 14.17
N SER A 334 26.38 -16.41 13.90
CA SER A 334 27.14 -17.39 14.69
C SER A 334 28.65 -17.27 14.47
N ASP A 335 29.06 -17.02 13.23
CA ASP A 335 30.46 -16.86 12.82
C ASP A 335 30.52 -16.02 11.54
N VAL A 336 31.18 -14.87 11.58
CA VAL A 336 31.28 -13.92 10.47
C VAL A 336 32.44 -14.24 9.51
N ASP A 337 33.40 -15.06 9.94
CA ASP A 337 34.60 -15.43 9.18
C ASP A 337 34.43 -16.80 8.48
N ALA A 338 33.36 -17.53 8.80
CA ALA A 338 33.02 -18.79 8.14
C ALA A 338 32.25 -18.56 6.83
N ALA A 339 32.69 -19.21 5.75
CA ALA A 339 32.00 -19.21 4.47
C ALA A 339 30.60 -19.85 4.56
N GLU A 340 30.36 -20.69 5.57
CA GLU A 340 29.08 -21.27 5.92
C GLU A 340 28.71 -20.85 7.35
N THR A 341 27.56 -20.17 7.52
CA THR A 341 27.12 -19.63 8.83
C THR A 341 25.60 -19.49 8.91
N THR A 342 25.04 -19.16 10.07
CA THR A 342 23.60 -18.90 10.24
C THR A 342 23.32 -17.53 10.85
N ILE A 343 22.13 -17.01 10.56
CA ILE A 343 21.61 -15.75 11.11
C ILE A 343 20.17 -15.96 11.63
N ILE A 344 19.82 -15.33 12.76
CA ILE A 344 18.44 -15.29 13.27
C ILE A 344 17.83 -13.92 12.96
N LEU A 345 16.72 -13.91 12.20
CA LEU A 345 16.09 -12.69 11.70
C LEU A 345 15.15 -12.06 12.73
N ASN A 346 15.68 -11.22 13.60
CA ASN A 346 14.90 -10.44 14.57
C ASN A 346 14.48 -9.04 14.07
N GLY A 347 14.57 -8.79 12.76
CA GLY A 347 14.33 -7.52 12.09
C GLY A 347 14.83 -7.59 10.65
N ASP A 348 14.94 -6.46 9.97
CA ASP A 348 15.50 -6.40 8.62
C ASP A 348 17.04 -6.45 8.65
N TYR A 349 17.64 -7.18 7.71
CA TYR A 349 19.09 -7.36 7.61
C TYR A 349 19.59 -7.16 6.18
N SER A 350 20.70 -6.44 6.01
CA SER A 350 21.44 -6.31 4.75
C SER A 350 22.86 -6.84 4.92
N ILE A 351 23.19 -7.91 4.19
CA ILE A 351 24.45 -8.63 4.34
C ILE A 351 25.21 -8.73 3.01
N ILE A 352 26.54 -8.72 3.10
CA ILE A 352 27.45 -8.75 1.97
C ILE A 352 28.53 -9.82 2.22
N ALA A 353 28.66 -10.79 1.31
CA ALA A 353 29.80 -11.71 1.30
C ALA A 353 31.02 -11.05 0.63
N ASN A 354 32.12 -10.93 1.35
CA ASN A 354 33.34 -10.32 0.81
C ASN A 354 34.32 -11.38 0.33
N PHE A 355 34.70 -11.29 -0.94
CA PHE A 355 35.68 -12.15 -1.59
C PHE A 355 36.96 -11.41 -1.94
N GLY A 356 38.08 -12.15 -1.97
CA GLY A 356 39.38 -11.59 -2.28
C GLY A 356 40.37 -12.62 -2.80
N ARG A 357 41.36 -12.21 -3.59
CA ARG A 357 42.46 -13.07 -4.03
C ARG A 357 43.37 -13.51 -2.87
N PRO A 358 43.82 -14.77 -2.85
CA PRO A 358 44.75 -15.27 -1.85
C PRO A 358 45.98 -14.37 -1.71
N GLY A 359 46.23 -13.89 -0.50
CA GLY A 359 47.40 -13.07 -0.18
C GLY A 359 47.33 -11.59 -0.52
N PHE A 360 46.21 -11.02 -1.00
CA PHE A 360 46.08 -9.58 -1.27
C PHE A 360 45.30 -8.79 -0.20
N PHE A 361 44.69 -9.46 0.78
CA PHE A 361 43.75 -8.84 1.72
C PHE A 361 44.25 -8.80 3.18
N GLN A 362 45.31 -9.56 3.50
CA GLN A 362 45.82 -9.67 4.88
C GLN A 362 46.84 -8.59 5.19
N CYS A 363 46.67 -7.90 6.33
CA CYS A 363 47.76 -7.14 6.94
C CYS A 363 48.59 -8.10 7.81
N PHE A 364 49.39 -8.97 7.18
CA PHE A 364 50.14 -10.06 7.83
C PHE A 364 50.73 -9.72 9.21
N ILE A 365 51.48 -8.62 9.32
CA ILE A 365 52.10 -8.20 10.60
C ILE A 365 51.05 -7.79 11.63
N ALA A 366 50.01 -7.06 11.22
CA ALA A 366 48.95 -6.61 12.12
C ALA A 366 48.09 -7.79 12.58
N THR A 367 47.68 -8.67 11.66
CA THR A 367 46.95 -9.90 11.99
C THR A 367 47.75 -10.80 12.95
N ALA A 368 49.06 -10.96 12.75
CA ALA A 368 49.91 -11.71 13.67
C ALA A 368 49.99 -11.08 15.08
N ALA A 369 50.01 -9.74 15.16
CA ALA A 369 50.08 -9.02 16.42
C ALA A 369 48.75 -8.99 17.18
N TYR A 370 47.65 -8.74 16.49
CA TYR A 370 46.31 -8.67 17.09
C TYR A 370 45.70 -10.05 17.31
N GLY A 371 46.15 -11.06 16.57
CA GLY A 371 45.69 -12.45 16.69
C GLY A 371 44.33 -12.70 16.03
N THR A 372 43.76 -11.67 15.40
CA THR A 372 42.52 -11.71 14.63
C THR A 372 42.68 -10.77 13.42
N PRO A 373 42.10 -11.10 12.25
CA PRO A 373 42.03 -10.17 11.13
C PRO A 373 41.01 -9.03 11.34
N MET A 374 40.14 -9.13 12.36
CA MET A 374 39.01 -8.22 12.61
C MET A 374 39.27 -7.14 13.68
N ALA A 375 40.51 -6.91 14.09
CA ALA A 375 40.78 -5.80 15.01
C ALA A 375 40.43 -4.47 14.31
N GLU A 376 39.76 -3.55 15.01
CA GLU A 376 39.37 -2.22 14.50
C GLU A 376 40.57 -1.49 13.88
N GLU A 377 41.75 -1.64 14.47
CA GLU A 377 43.00 -1.08 13.97
C GLU A 377 43.44 -1.66 12.62
N ILE A 378 43.10 -2.92 12.34
CA ILE A 378 43.38 -3.57 11.06
C ILE A 378 42.43 -3.06 9.98
N GLU A 379 41.16 -2.83 10.32
CA GLU A 379 40.20 -2.25 9.38
C GLU A 379 40.62 -0.85 8.93
N ILE A 380 41.06 0.00 9.87
CA ILE A 380 41.60 1.33 9.57
C ILE A 380 42.81 1.25 8.63
N LEU A 381 43.74 0.31 8.88
CA LEU A 381 44.92 0.13 8.02
C LEU A 381 44.55 -0.40 6.62
N ARG A 382 43.54 -1.28 6.54
CA ARG A 382 43.01 -1.80 5.27
C ARG A 382 42.33 -0.70 4.46
N GLY A 383 41.48 0.10 5.08
CA GLY A 383 40.85 1.26 4.42
C GLY A 383 41.89 2.23 3.86
N PHE A 384 42.94 2.52 4.64
CA PHE A 384 44.04 3.36 4.17
C PHE A 384 44.80 2.75 2.98
N ARG A 385 45.07 1.44 3.04
CA ARG A 385 45.71 0.72 1.92
C ARG A 385 44.86 0.83 0.65
N ASP A 386 43.57 0.53 0.76
CA ASP A 386 42.68 0.37 -0.39
C ASP A 386 42.32 1.71 -1.02
N GLU A 387 42.04 2.74 -0.22
CA GLU A 387 41.63 4.06 -0.73
C GLU A 387 42.82 4.99 -1.09
N TYR A 388 43.98 4.85 -0.44
CA TYR A 388 45.08 5.81 -0.59
C TYR A 388 46.35 5.20 -1.16
N LEU A 389 46.72 3.97 -0.78
CA LEU A 389 47.97 3.37 -1.26
C LEU A 389 47.79 2.70 -2.62
N LEU A 390 46.69 1.97 -2.82
CA LEU A 390 46.46 1.26 -4.08
C LEU A 390 45.98 2.17 -5.22
N THR A 391 45.68 3.44 -4.94
CA THR A 391 45.25 4.41 -5.96
C THR A 391 46.39 5.09 -6.71
N ASN A 392 47.66 4.85 -6.32
CA ASN A 392 48.82 5.42 -7.02
C ASN A 392 50.00 4.44 -7.14
N PRO A 393 50.84 4.54 -8.21
CA PRO A 393 51.89 3.55 -8.47
C PRO A 393 52.93 3.39 -7.36
N VAL A 394 53.21 4.46 -6.61
CA VAL A 394 54.17 4.44 -5.50
C VAL A 394 53.60 3.65 -4.32
N GLY A 395 52.34 3.87 -3.97
CA GLY A 395 51.65 3.13 -2.93
C GLY A 395 51.44 1.67 -3.31
N THR A 396 51.10 1.36 -4.56
CA THR A 396 51.03 -0.03 -5.05
C THR A 396 52.37 -0.76 -4.88
N THR A 397 53.48 -0.13 -5.26
CA THR A 397 54.83 -0.72 -5.10
C THR A 397 55.19 -0.95 -3.63
N LEU A 398 54.80 -0.02 -2.75
CA LEU A 398 55.01 -0.15 -1.30
C LEU A 398 54.21 -1.32 -0.71
N VAL A 399 52.95 -1.45 -1.14
CA VAL A 399 52.07 -2.52 -0.73
C VAL A 399 52.61 -3.86 -1.24
N GLU A 400 53.01 -3.97 -2.51
CA GLU A 400 53.67 -5.18 -3.04
C GLU A 400 54.93 -5.56 -2.27
N PHE A 401 55.76 -4.59 -1.91
CA PHE A 401 56.94 -4.84 -1.08
C PHE A 401 56.56 -5.39 0.30
N TYR A 402 55.55 -4.79 0.93
CA TYR A 402 55.00 -5.28 2.20
C TYR A 402 54.52 -6.73 2.05
N TYR A 403 53.72 -7.04 1.04
CA TYR A 403 53.19 -8.38 0.78
C TYR A 403 54.27 -9.42 0.49
N ARG A 404 55.39 -9.01 -0.11
CA ARG A 404 56.52 -9.91 -0.39
C ARG A 404 57.36 -10.24 0.85
N VAL A 405 57.48 -9.31 1.79
CA VAL A 405 58.44 -9.42 2.92
C VAL A 405 57.75 -9.81 4.23
N SER A 406 56.49 -9.44 4.42
CA SER A 406 55.78 -9.60 5.68
C SER A 406 55.34 -11.03 6.07
N PRO A 407 55.08 -12.00 5.16
CA PRO A 407 54.63 -13.34 5.58
C PRO A 407 55.58 -14.06 6.56
N PRO A 408 56.90 -14.20 6.30
CA PRO A 408 57.81 -14.87 7.25
C PRO A 408 57.98 -14.08 8.56
N ILE A 409 57.81 -12.75 8.54
CA ILE A 409 57.85 -11.91 9.74
C ILE A 409 56.60 -12.14 10.60
N ALA A 410 55.44 -12.25 9.97
CA ALA A 410 54.17 -12.51 10.64
C ALA A 410 54.13 -13.91 11.29
N GLU A 411 54.69 -14.92 10.62
CA GLU A 411 54.86 -16.27 11.18
C GLU A 411 55.70 -16.24 12.46
N PHE A 412 56.86 -15.56 12.42
CA PHE A 412 57.72 -15.38 13.59
C PHE A 412 57.02 -14.67 14.76
N ILE A 413 56.23 -13.62 14.50
CA ILE A 413 55.45 -12.91 15.52
C ILE A 413 54.36 -13.81 16.11
N THR A 414 53.74 -14.66 15.29
CA THR A 414 52.67 -15.57 15.71
C THR A 414 53.20 -16.63 16.68
N GLU A 415 54.39 -17.18 16.40
CA GLU A 415 55.08 -18.16 17.25
C GLU A 415 55.61 -17.59 18.58
N HIS A 416 55.74 -16.26 18.68
CA HIS A 416 56.32 -15.57 19.85
C HIS A 416 55.32 -14.60 20.51
N PRO A 417 54.44 -15.08 21.40
CA PRO A 417 53.40 -14.27 22.04
C PRO A 417 53.91 -13.01 22.75
N SER A 418 55.13 -13.02 23.27
CA SER A 418 55.77 -11.89 23.95
C SER A 418 56.04 -10.68 23.03
N LEU A 419 56.10 -10.89 21.71
CA LEU A 419 56.30 -9.83 20.72
C LEU A 419 55.00 -9.10 20.36
N LYS A 420 53.85 -9.74 20.52
CA LYS A 420 52.54 -9.19 20.12
C LYS A 420 52.25 -7.81 20.72
N PRO A 421 52.44 -7.56 22.04
CA PRO A 421 52.24 -6.23 22.62
C PRO A 421 53.19 -5.17 22.06
N ILE A 422 54.43 -5.55 21.77
CA ILE A 422 55.45 -4.64 21.21
C ILE A 422 55.06 -4.22 19.80
N VAL A 423 54.61 -5.18 18.97
CA VAL A 423 54.17 -4.91 17.60
C VAL A 423 52.90 -4.07 17.59
N ARG A 424 51.92 -4.33 18.48
CA ARG A 424 50.72 -3.48 18.62
C ARG A 424 51.08 -2.03 18.93
N VAL A 425 51.97 -1.80 19.90
CA VAL A 425 52.45 -0.44 20.22
C VAL A 425 53.19 0.19 19.05
N GLY A 426 53.98 -0.59 18.31
CA GLY A 426 54.67 -0.11 17.11
C GLY A 426 53.75 0.24 15.93
N LEU A 427 52.57 -0.39 15.85
CA LEU A 427 51.57 -0.12 14.82
C LEU A 427 50.69 1.11 15.14
N LEU A 428 50.56 1.51 16.41
CA LEU A 428 49.70 2.63 16.83
C LEU A 428 49.91 3.93 16.03
N PRO A 429 51.14 4.40 15.74
CA PRO A 429 51.33 5.62 14.95
C PRO A 429 50.77 5.48 13.52
N ALA A 430 50.94 4.31 12.90
CA ALA A 430 50.42 4.04 11.56
C ALA A 430 48.89 3.99 11.58
N VAL A 431 48.30 3.28 12.56
CA VAL A 431 46.85 3.22 12.75
C VAL A 431 46.26 4.61 12.97
N ALA A 432 46.86 5.43 13.83
CA ALA A 432 46.39 6.79 14.09
C ALA A 432 46.47 7.69 12.84
N MET A 433 47.57 7.63 12.09
CA MET A 433 47.69 8.38 10.83
C MET A 433 46.69 7.91 9.77
N SER A 434 46.49 6.59 9.65
CA SER A 434 45.49 6.00 8.77
C SER A 434 44.07 6.36 9.17
N ALA A 435 43.76 6.39 10.47
CA ALA A 435 42.45 6.81 10.99
C ALA A 435 42.16 8.27 10.62
N VAL A 436 43.15 9.16 10.76
CA VAL A 436 43.04 10.55 10.32
C VAL A 436 42.81 10.62 8.80
N ALA A 437 43.52 9.82 8.00
CA ALA A 437 43.32 9.84 6.54
C ALA A 437 41.94 9.31 6.11
N VAL A 438 41.46 8.23 6.73
CA VAL A 438 40.23 7.53 6.36
C VAL A 438 38.99 8.21 6.94
N ASN A 439 39.03 8.71 8.18
CA ASN A 439 37.85 9.25 8.89
C ASN A 439 37.61 10.77 8.71
N ILE A 440 38.48 11.50 8.00
CA ILE A 440 38.19 12.91 7.65
C ILE A 440 37.15 12.96 6.52
N THR A 441 36.06 13.69 6.75
CA THR A 441 34.97 13.90 5.78
C THR A 441 35.47 14.66 4.54
N VAL A 442 34.79 14.50 3.40
CA VAL A 442 35.20 15.11 2.12
C VAL A 442 35.35 16.63 2.25
N ASP A 443 34.52 17.28 3.05
CA ASP A 443 34.53 18.73 3.30
C ASP A 443 35.81 19.20 4.02
N GLU A 444 36.33 18.43 4.98
CA GLU A 444 37.55 18.78 5.70
C GLU A 444 38.83 18.50 4.87
N LYS A 445 38.80 17.50 3.97
CA LYS A 445 39.91 17.23 3.02
C LYS A 445 40.12 18.36 2.02
N THR A 446 39.05 19.00 1.55
CA THR A 446 39.15 20.12 0.61
C THR A 446 39.75 21.37 1.26
N ILE A 447 39.41 21.66 2.53
CA ILE A 447 39.96 22.78 3.30
C ILE A 447 41.48 22.61 3.50
N GLY A 448 41.93 21.40 3.85
CA GLY A 448 43.35 21.08 4.02
C GLY A 448 44.18 21.25 2.74
N ALA A 449 43.65 20.81 1.60
CA ALA A 449 44.31 20.94 0.29
C ALA A 449 44.44 22.41 -0.13
N VAL A 450 43.41 23.23 0.08
CA VAL A 450 43.44 24.67 -0.23
C VAL A 450 44.47 25.40 0.65
N LEU A 451 44.55 25.07 1.94
CA LEU A 451 45.55 25.64 2.86
C LEU A 451 46.99 25.28 2.46
N LEU A 452 47.23 24.03 2.03
CA LEU A 452 48.55 23.61 1.54
C LEU A 452 48.97 24.32 0.26
N VAL A 453 48.03 24.55 -0.68
CA VAL A 453 48.27 25.36 -1.88
C VAL A 453 48.59 26.81 -1.49
N LEU A 454 47.84 27.40 -0.56
CA LEU A 454 48.08 28.77 -0.10
C LEU A 454 49.45 28.92 0.59
N ILE A 455 49.86 27.93 1.40
CA ILE A 455 51.17 27.93 2.07
C ILE A 455 52.31 27.75 1.06
N SER A 456 52.15 26.86 0.08
CA SER A 456 53.17 26.66 -0.96
C SER A 456 53.30 27.86 -1.90
N VAL A 457 52.19 28.54 -2.22
CA VAL A 457 52.22 29.84 -2.91
C VAL A 457 52.90 30.91 -2.06
N ALA A 458 52.59 31.00 -0.76
CA ALA A 458 53.22 31.96 0.15
C ALA A 458 54.74 31.74 0.27
N LEU A 459 55.18 30.47 0.34
CA LEU A 459 56.60 30.10 0.34
C LEU A 459 57.30 30.42 -0.98
N ALA A 460 56.63 30.21 -2.12
CA ALA A 460 57.15 30.59 -3.43
C ALA A 460 57.27 32.12 -3.60
N VAL A 461 56.27 32.88 -3.13
CA VAL A 461 56.29 34.35 -3.10
C VAL A 461 57.38 34.86 -2.15
N TRP A 462 57.57 34.23 -1.00
CA TRP A 462 58.65 34.56 -0.07
C TRP A 462 60.03 34.28 -0.67
N ALA A 463 60.20 33.13 -1.33
CA ALA A 463 61.45 32.76 -2.00
C ALA A 463 61.81 33.69 -3.17
N THR A 464 60.81 34.14 -3.94
CA THR A 464 61.01 35.10 -5.04
C THR A 464 61.31 36.52 -4.53
N ARG A 465 60.65 36.97 -3.46
CA ARG A 465 60.96 38.26 -2.81
C ARG A 465 62.35 38.29 -2.19
N ARG A 466 62.86 37.17 -1.68
CA ARG A 466 64.21 37.08 -1.09
C ARG A 466 65.33 37.12 -2.14
N ARG A 467 65.06 36.76 -3.40
CA ARG A 467 66.03 36.85 -4.52
C ARG A 467 66.18 38.25 -5.12
N GLY A 468 65.34 39.23 -4.72
CA GLY A 468 65.39 40.62 -5.21
C GLY A 468 66.23 41.60 -4.37
N ARG A 469 66.90 41.15 -3.30
CA ARG A 469 67.82 42.00 -2.50
C ARG A 469 69.20 41.36 -2.41
N GLY A 470 70.01 41.60 -3.45
CA GLY A 470 71.47 41.50 -3.39
C GLY A 470 72.08 42.77 -2.75
N PRO A 471 73.33 42.71 -2.27
CA PRO A 471 73.89 43.67 -1.33
C PRO A 471 74.39 44.96 -2.02
N GLU A 472 74.05 46.13 -1.48
CA GLU A 472 74.75 47.38 -1.77
C GLU A 472 76.02 47.46 -0.89
N TYR A 473 77.17 47.57 -1.54
CA TYR A 473 78.42 48.03 -0.95
C TYR A 473 78.47 49.56 -1.03
N THR A 474 78.42 50.24 0.11
CA THR A 474 79.45 51.16 0.63
C THR A 474 79.11 51.57 2.05
#